data_AF-A0A6A3IIX2-F1
#
_entry.id   AF-A0A6A3IIX2-F1
#
_cell.length_a   1.000
_cell.length_b   1.000
_cell.length_c   1.000
_cell.angle_alpha   90.00
_cell.angle_beta   90.00
_cell.angle_gamma   90.00
#
_symmetry.space_group_name_H-M   'P 1'
#
loop_
_entity.id
_entity.type
_entity.pdbx_description
1 polymer ?
#
loop_
_entity_poly.entity_id
_entity_poly.type
_entity_poly.pdbx_seq_one_letter_code
_entity_poly.pdbx_strand_id
1 'polypeptide(L)'
;MITTVRAKIEADDESKTLKFVSIFKEVGSNTFDEFRKMTLLNRKAYKKLKGEATLLIKKFHMRWQPKEWVALKSLPGGEEQDPHRDIPAVEIGKARKKFSEIQAGLIIGLTEDTKLVLYPKCFAVADPRRRTEVLLGAGFTAC
;
A
#
# COMPACT_ATOMS: atom_id res chain seq x y z
N MET A 1 -3.72 8.93 -18.19
CA MET A 1 -2.83 10.05 -17.87
C MET A 1 -2.28 9.80 -16.48
N ILE A 2 -1.02 9.36 -16.36
CA ILE A 2 -0.36 9.16 -15.06
C ILE A 2 0.26 10.51 -14.70
N THR A 3 -0.24 11.15 -13.65
CA THR A 3 0.37 12.37 -13.11
C THR A 3 1.24 11.96 -11.93
N THR A 4 2.56 12.08 -12.07
CA THR A 4 3.50 11.84 -10.98
C THR A 4 3.51 13.05 -10.05
N VAL A 5 3.17 12.85 -8.77
CA VAL A 5 3.42 13.86 -7.73
C VAL A 5 4.51 13.31 -6.82
N ARG A 6 5.55 14.11 -6.62
CA ARG A 6 6.68 13.79 -5.74
C ARG A 6 6.43 14.43 -4.38
N ALA A 7 6.38 13.64 -3.32
CA ALA A 7 6.55 14.14 -1.97
C ALA A 7 7.80 13.48 -1.40
N LYS A 8 8.84 14.21 -1.01
CA LYS A 8 9.98 13.59 -0.30
C LYS A 8 9.56 13.47 1.16
N ILE A 9 9.43 12.25 1.66
CA ILE A 9 9.04 12.03 3.06
C ILE A 9 10.13 11.18 3.69
N GLU A 10 10.99 11.87 4.42
CA GLU A 10 12.07 11.26 5.18
C GLU A 10 11.43 10.42 6.30
N ALA A 11 11.83 9.15 6.39
CA ALA A 11 11.45 8.28 7.49
C ALA A 11 12.05 8.86 8.77
N ASP A 12 11.25 9.62 9.51
CA ASP A 12 11.63 10.19 10.80
C ASP A 12 12.05 9.08 11.78
N ASP A 13 12.94 9.41 12.72
CA ASP A 13 13.41 8.54 13.80
C ASP A 13 12.25 7.95 14.61
N GLU A 14 11.08 8.60 14.59
CA GLU A 14 9.85 8.11 15.19
C GLU A 14 9.33 6.77 14.62
N SER A 15 9.65 6.45 13.36
CA SER A 15 9.34 5.14 12.77
C SER A 15 9.96 3.97 13.54
N LYS A 16 11.07 4.20 14.26
CA LYS A 16 11.73 3.23 15.12
C LYS A 16 10.93 2.90 16.38
N THR A 17 9.99 3.76 16.78
CA THR A 17 9.17 3.60 18.00
C THR A 17 7.82 2.91 17.76
N LEU A 18 7.49 2.60 16.50
CA LEU A 18 6.27 1.87 16.17
C LEU A 18 6.42 0.39 16.50
N LYS A 19 5.40 -0.18 17.15
CA LYS A 19 5.31 -1.62 17.39
C LYS A 19 4.77 -2.29 16.14
N PHE A 20 5.67 -2.90 15.38
CA PHE A 20 5.35 -3.68 14.19
C PHE A 20 5.04 -5.14 14.57
N VAL A 21 4.00 -5.69 13.97
CA VAL A 21 3.60 -7.10 14.09
C VAL A 21 3.78 -7.80 12.75
N SER A 22 4.17 -9.07 12.76
CA SER A 22 4.27 -9.86 11.53
C SER A 22 2.91 -9.99 10.86
N ILE A 23 2.89 -9.98 9.54
CA ILE A 23 1.66 -10.15 8.75
C ILE A 23 1.59 -11.55 8.15
N PHE A 24 0.41 -11.93 7.69
CA PHE A 24 0.23 -13.20 7.00
C PHE A 24 0.99 -13.21 5.68
N LYS A 25 1.51 -14.39 5.31
CA LYS A 25 2.16 -14.62 4.02
C LYS A 25 1.18 -14.40 2.87
N GLU A 26 -0.07 -14.78 3.07
CA GLU A 26 -1.17 -14.61 2.12
C GLU A 26 -2.40 -14.00 2.82
N VAL A 27 -3.20 -13.22 2.08
CA VAL A 27 -4.43 -12.61 2.60
C VAL A 27 -5.43 -13.69 3.00
N GLY A 28 -5.67 -13.84 4.30
CA GLY A 28 -6.57 -14.85 4.87
C GLY A 28 -5.90 -16.18 5.25
N SER A 29 -4.57 -16.29 5.13
CA SER A 29 -3.80 -17.43 5.64
C SER A 29 -3.58 -17.35 7.15
N ASN A 30 -3.24 -18.48 7.77
CA ASN A 30 -2.84 -18.56 9.18
C ASN A 30 -1.32 -18.57 9.37
N THR A 31 -0.55 -18.54 8.29
CA THR A 31 0.92 -18.56 8.34
C THR A 31 1.46 -17.14 8.31
N PHE A 32 2.25 -16.78 9.33
CA PHE A 32 2.92 -15.48 9.41
C PHE A 32 4.21 -15.47 8.59
N ASP A 33 4.46 -14.34 7.93
CA ASP A 33 5.74 -13.99 7.33
C ASP A 33 6.52 -13.14 8.34
N GLU A 34 7.61 -13.68 8.88
CA GLU A 34 8.44 -13.00 9.88
C GLU A 34 9.23 -11.81 9.33
N PHE A 35 9.44 -11.78 8.01
CA PHE A 35 10.16 -10.73 7.30
C PHE A 35 9.24 -9.59 6.87
N ARG A 36 7.92 -9.77 6.92
CA ARG A 36 6.94 -8.73 6.61
C ARG A 36 6.21 -8.31 7.87
N LYS A 37 6.26 -7.03 8.18
CA LYS A 37 5.60 -6.48 9.36
C LYS A 37 4.72 -5.31 9.01
N MET A 38 3.64 -5.13 9.75
CA MET A 38 2.76 -3.98 9.65
C MET A 38 2.48 -3.34 10.99
N THR A 39 2.03 -2.09 10.95
CA THR A 39 1.47 -1.41 12.10
C THR A 39 0.46 -0.37 11.64
N LEU A 40 -0.59 -0.17 12.43
CA LEU A 40 -1.59 0.86 12.16
C LEU A 40 -1.01 2.23 12.49
N LEU A 41 -1.11 3.16 11.54
CA LEU A 41 -0.69 4.54 11.75
C LEU A 41 -1.82 5.29 12.45
N ASN A 42 -1.88 5.26 13.78
CA ASN A 42 -2.86 6.01 14.58
C ASN A 42 -2.29 7.30 15.21
N ARG A 43 -0.97 7.49 15.15
CA ARG A 43 -0.27 8.60 15.80
C ARG A 43 -0.35 9.91 15.03
N LYS A 44 -0.32 11.03 15.77
CA LYS A 44 -0.31 12.41 15.23
C LYS A 44 0.91 12.72 14.35
N ALA A 45 2.03 12.04 14.58
CA ALA A 45 3.27 12.12 13.80
C ALA A 45 3.04 12.08 12.28
N TYR A 46 2.16 11.18 11.83
CA TYR A 46 1.89 10.96 10.40
C TYR A 46 0.82 11.90 9.84
N LYS A 47 0.33 12.89 10.61
CA LYS A 47 -0.74 13.80 10.18
C LYS A 47 -0.38 14.56 8.91
N LYS A 48 0.88 15.00 8.76
CA LYS A 48 1.35 15.72 7.58
C LYS A 48 1.31 14.82 6.33
N LEU A 49 1.94 13.64 6.39
CA LEU A 49 1.92 12.62 5.34
C LEU A 49 0.49 12.27 4.92
N LYS A 50 -0.38 11.97 5.89
CA LYS A 50 -1.80 11.66 5.61
C LYS A 50 -2.52 12.82 4.95
N GLY A 51 -2.23 14.06 5.35
CA GLY A 51 -2.79 15.27 4.76
C GLY A 51 -2.40 15.42 3.29
N GLU A 52 -1.10 15.33 2.99
CA GLU A 52 -0.58 15.42 1.62
C GLU A 52 -1.15 14.32 0.72
N ALA A 53 -1.15 13.07 1.21
CA ALA A 53 -1.71 11.94 0.46
C ALA A 53 -3.23 12.07 0.28
N THR A 54 -3.96 12.61 1.26
CA THR A 54 -5.40 12.91 1.10
C THR A 54 -5.64 13.97 0.02
N LEU A 55 -4.80 15.00 -0.07
CA LEU A 55 -4.88 16.01 -1.14
C LEU A 55 -4.65 15.37 -2.51
N LEU A 56 -3.68 14.45 -2.62
CA LEU A 56 -3.45 13.68 -3.85
C LEU A 56 -4.68 12.86 -4.24
N ILE A 57 -5.25 12.09 -3.31
CA ILE A 57 -6.45 11.28 -3.55
C ILE A 57 -7.60 12.14 -4.05
N LYS A 58 -7.86 13.29 -3.42
CA LYS A 58 -8.92 14.21 -3.84
C LYS A 58 -8.71 14.75 -5.25
N LYS A 59 -7.46 14.97 -5.68
CA LYS A 59 -7.13 15.41 -7.04
C LYS A 59 -7.45 14.34 -8.09
N PHE A 60 -7.25 13.05 -7.76
CA PHE A 60 -7.58 11.95 -8.68
C PHE A 60 -9.05 11.57 -8.66
N HIS A 61 -9.67 11.56 -7.48
CA HIS A 61 -11.07 11.18 -7.33
C HIS A 61 -11.69 11.85 -6.09
N MET A 62 -12.49 12.89 -6.31
CA MET A 62 -13.01 13.75 -5.23
C MET A 62 -13.84 13.02 -4.16
N ARG A 63 -14.44 11.89 -4.51
CA ARG A 63 -15.29 11.09 -3.59
C ARG A 63 -14.50 10.07 -2.76
N TRP A 64 -13.23 9.84 -3.08
CA TRP A 64 -12.42 8.85 -2.35
C TRP A 64 -12.00 9.40 -1.00
N GLN A 65 -12.21 8.57 0.04
CA GLN A 65 -11.82 8.88 1.40
C GLN A 65 -10.92 7.76 1.94
N PRO A 66 -9.73 8.10 2.46
CA PRO A 66 -8.88 7.10 3.11
C PRO A 66 -9.59 6.51 4.31
N LYS A 67 -9.70 5.17 4.37
CA LYS A 67 -10.32 4.46 5.48
C LYS A 67 -9.29 4.07 6.55
N GLU A 68 -8.17 3.51 6.11
CA GLU A 68 -7.15 2.94 6.99
C GLU A 68 -5.76 3.36 6.48
N TRP A 69 -4.84 3.60 7.42
CA TRP A 69 -3.45 3.92 7.13
C TRP A 69 -2.56 2.93 7.86
N VAL A 70 -1.72 2.23 7.10
CA VAL A 70 -0.78 1.23 7.62
C VAL A 70 0.63 1.59 7.19
N ALA A 71 1.60 1.33 8.06
CA ALA A 71 3.00 1.29 7.67
C ALA A 71 3.39 -0.18 7.50
N LEU A 72 4.04 -0.46 6.38
CA LEU A 72 4.61 -1.77 6.07
C LEU A 72 6.12 -1.69 6.22
N LYS A 73 6.72 -2.75 6.74
CA LYS A 73 8.15 -2.90 6.91
C LYS A 73 8.56 -4.28 6.42
N SER A 74 9.39 -4.30 5.37
CA SER A 74 10.07 -5.51 4.92
C SER A 74 11.45 -5.59 5.59
N LEU A 75 11.82 -6.75 6.10
CA LEU A 75 13.12 -7.03 6.69
C LEU A 75 14.02 -7.76 5.67
N PRO A 76 15.35 -7.59 5.76
CA PRO A 76 16.28 -8.36 4.93
C PRO A 76 16.09 -9.87 5.10
N GLY A 77 16.24 -10.62 4.02
CA GLY A 77 16.13 -12.09 4.01
C GLY A 77 14.76 -12.65 3.66
N GLY A 78 13.73 -11.79 3.56
CA GLY A 78 12.40 -12.22 3.12
C GLY A 78 12.31 -12.49 1.61
N GLU A 79 11.47 -13.45 1.24
CA GLU A 79 11.17 -13.77 -0.16
C GLU A 79 10.21 -12.73 -0.81
N GLU A 80 10.12 -12.75 -2.13
CA GLU A 80 9.04 -12.06 -2.85
C GLU A 80 7.69 -12.66 -2.42
N GLN A 81 6.70 -11.82 -2.14
CA GLN A 81 5.35 -12.31 -1.81
C GLN A 81 4.68 -12.84 -3.06
N ASP A 82 3.91 -13.92 -2.91
CA ASP A 82 3.09 -14.43 -3.98
C ASP A 82 2.09 -13.37 -4.48
N PRO A 83 1.78 -13.31 -5.78
CA PRO A 83 0.83 -12.33 -6.31
C PRO A 83 -0.54 -12.47 -5.66
N HIS A 84 -1.03 -11.39 -5.04
CA HIS A 84 -2.31 -11.37 -4.35
C HIS A 84 -3.06 -10.05 -4.58
N ARG A 85 -4.30 -9.99 -4.08
CA ARG A 85 -5.06 -8.75 -3.98
C ARG A 85 -5.10 -8.30 -2.53
N ASP A 86 -4.80 -7.03 -2.29
CA ASP A 86 -4.92 -6.44 -0.95
C ASP A 86 -6.36 -6.47 -0.42
N ILE A 87 -7.34 -6.39 -1.34
CA ILE A 87 -8.75 -6.32 -1.01
C ILE A 87 -9.46 -7.60 -1.49
N PRO A 88 -10.01 -8.41 -0.58
CA PRO A 88 -10.74 -9.62 -0.93
C PRO A 88 -11.94 -9.32 -1.84
N ALA A 89 -12.27 -10.25 -2.74
CA ALA A 89 -13.39 -10.10 -3.68
C ALA A 89 -14.73 -9.81 -2.98
N VAL A 90 -14.94 -10.34 -1.78
CA VAL A 90 -16.12 -10.09 -0.95
C VAL A 90 -16.23 -8.62 -0.56
N GLU A 91 -15.14 -7.98 -0.13
CA GLU A 91 -15.14 -6.57 0.25
C GLU A 91 -15.34 -5.66 -0.98
N ILE A 92 -14.72 -6.00 -2.12
CA ILE A 92 -14.97 -5.33 -3.39
C ILE A 92 -16.47 -5.40 -3.77
N GLY A 93 -17.09 -6.57 -3.61
CA GLY A 93 -18.52 -6.75 -3.87
C GLY A 93 -19.41 -5.88 -2.98
N LYS A 94 -19.09 -5.79 -1.68
CA LYS A 94 -19.78 -4.90 -0.73
C LYS A 94 -19.65 -3.43 -1.13
N ALA A 95 -18.45 -2.99 -1.48
CA ALA A 95 -18.19 -1.62 -1.90
C ALA A 95 -18.95 -1.26 -3.19
N ARG A 96 -18.93 -2.13 -4.20
CA ARG A 96 -19.72 -1.95 -5.43
C ARG A 96 -21.20 -1.83 -5.15
N LYS A 97 -21.76 -2.72 -4.33
CA LYS A 97 -23.19 -2.71 -4.02
C LYS A 97 -23.61 -1.44 -3.28
N LYS A 98 -22.78 -0.97 -2.34
CA LYS A 98 -23.13 0.18 -1.49
C LYS A 98 -22.84 1.53 -2.13
N PHE A 99 -21.76 1.65 -2.88
CA PHE A 99 -21.24 2.94 -3.35
C PHE A 99 -21.15 3.03 -4.88
N SER A 100 -21.39 1.94 -5.63
CA SER A 100 -21.10 1.87 -7.07
C SER A 100 -19.64 2.21 -7.41
N GLU A 101 -18.73 1.99 -6.47
CA GLU A 101 -17.30 2.28 -6.60
C GLU A 101 -16.45 1.05 -6.27
N ILE A 102 -15.18 1.09 -6.68
CA ILE A 102 -14.16 0.12 -6.29
C ILE A 102 -13.31 0.69 -5.15
N GLN A 103 -12.83 -0.17 -4.27
CA GLN A 103 -11.78 0.20 -3.33
C GLN A 103 -10.42 0.12 -4.05
N ALA A 104 -9.47 0.95 -3.61
CA ALA A 104 -8.11 0.98 -4.13
C ALA A 104 -7.12 1.17 -2.98
N GLY A 105 -5.87 0.77 -3.22
CA GLY A 105 -4.73 1.03 -2.35
C GLY A 105 -3.94 2.25 -2.83
N LEU A 106 -3.27 2.92 -1.90
CA LEU A 106 -2.23 3.90 -2.20
C LEU A 106 -0.98 3.45 -1.46
N ILE A 107 0.09 3.13 -2.19
CA ILE A 107 1.38 2.78 -1.59
C ILE A 107 2.34 3.95 -1.78
N ILE A 108 2.97 4.38 -0.69
CA ILE A 108 3.95 5.46 -0.65
C ILE A 108 5.28 4.87 -0.19
N GLY A 109 6.31 4.94 -1.03
CA GLY A 109 7.66 4.51 -0.65
C GLY A 109 8.25 5.49 0.37
N LEU A 110 8.67 5.03 1.55
CA LEU A 110 9.30 5.89 2.56
C LEU A 110 10.83 5.74 2.60
N THR A 111 11.35 4.68 2.00
CA THR A 111 12.78 4.47 1.81
C THR A 111 13.11 4.50 0.34
N GLU A 112 14.34 4.91 0.03
CA GLU A 112 14.91 4.69 -1.29
C GLU A 112 14.89 3.19 -1.61
N ASP A 113 14.79 2.86 -2.90
CA ASP A 113 14.74 1.49 -3.41
C ASP A 113 13.56 0.63 -2.93
N THR A 114 12.44 1.25 -2.52
CA THR A 114 11.21 0.51 -2.26
C THR A 114 10.72 -0.12 -3.57
N LYS A 115 10.84 -1.45 -3.68
CA LYS A 115 10.43 -2.21 -4.87
C LYS A 115 9.03 -2.80 -4.69
N LEU A 116 8.16 -2.57 -5.66
CA LEU A 116 6.86 -3.22 -5.78
C LEU A 116 6.79 -4.02 -7.07
N VAL A 117 6.19 -5.21 -7.00
CA VAL A 117 5.85 -6.00 -8.17
C VAL A 117 4.36 -5.88 -8.41
N LEU A 118 3.98 -5.46 -9.61
CA LEU A 118 2.60 -5.25 -10.01
C LEU A 118 2.28 -6.07 -11.26
N TYR A 119 1.00 -6.36 -11.45
CA TYR A 119 0.47 -7.03 -12.64
C TYR A 119 -0.62 -6.15 -13.26
N PRO A 120 -0.28 -5.17 -14.12
CA PRO A 120 -1.22 -4.20 -14.61
C PRO A 120 -2.34 -4.85 -15.42
N LYS A 121 -3.57 -4.39 -15.19
CA LYS A 121 -4.82 -4.93 -15.77
C LYS A 121 -5.16 -6.36 -15.30
N CYS A 122 -4.45 -6.91 -14.32
CA CYS A 122 -4.72 -8.21 -13.71
C CYS A 122 -5.54 -8.06 -12.42
N PHE A 123 -6.79 -7.61 -12.53
CA PHE A 123 -7.69 -7.47 -11.37
C PHE A 123 -8.23 -8.82 -10.87
N ALA A 124 -8.22 -9.81 -11.76
CA ALA A 124 -8.58 -11.22 -11.65
C ALA A 124 -7.55 -12.11 -10.92
N VAL A 125 -6.55 -12.43 -11.72
CA VAL A 125 -5.53 -13.45 -11.53
C VAL A 125 -4.27 -12.85 -12.12
N ALA A 126 -3.12 -13.08 -11.49
CA ALA A 126 -1.86 -12.60 -12.01
C ALA A 126 -1.52 -13.27 -13.36
N ASP A 127 -0.94 -12.49 -14.28
CA ASP A 127 -0.42 -13.00 -15.55
C ASP A 127 1.09 -12.69 -15.56
N PRO A 128 1.97 -13.70 -15.50
CA PRO A 128 3.42 -13.49 -15.47
C PRO A 128 3.95 -12.60 -16.60
N ARG A 129 3.29 -12.59 -17.77
CA ARG A 129 3.66 -11.76 -18.92
C ARG A 129 3.41 -10.26 -18.70
N ARG A 130 2.62 -9.92 -17.68
CA ARG A 130 2.30 -8.55 -17.28
C ARG A 130 3.06 -8.12 -16.03
N ARG A 131 3.97 -8.94 -15.50
CA ARG A 131 4.78 -8.58 -14.34
C ARG A 131 5.57 -7.30 -14.64
N THR A 132 5.40 -6.29 -13.81
CA THR A 132 6.18 -5.05 -13.85
C THR A 132 6.75 -4.77 -12.47
N GLU A 133 8.00 -4.32 -12.44
CA GLU A 133 8.62 -3.85 -11.21
C GLU A 133 8.58 -2.32 -11.20
N VAL A 134 8.17 -1.76 -10.07
CA VAL A 134 8.16 -0.32 -9.84
C VAL A 134 9.10 -0.03 -8.68
N LEU A 135 10.11 0.78 -8.96
CA LEU A 135 10.97 1.37 -7.94
C LEU A 135 10.34 2.67 -7.48
N LEU A 136 9.87 2.70 -6.24
CA LEU A 136 9.40 3.90 -5.59
C LEU A 136 10.59 4.55 -4.89
N GLY A 137 11.00 5.72 -5.37
CA GLY A 137 11.84 6.62 -4.58
C GLY A 137 11.07 7.15 -3.37
N ALA A 138 11.77 7.82 -2.44
CA ALA A 138 11.13 8.43 -1.28
C ALA A 138 9.96 9.37 -1.68
N GLY A 139 8.78 9.00 -1.20
CA GLY A 139 7.41 9.45 -1.46
C GLY A 139 6.98 9.59 -2.93
N PHE A 140 7.39 8.62 -3.74
CA PHE A 140 6.66 8.22 -4.94
C PHE A 140 5.47 7.33 -4.56
N THR A 141 4.39 7.46 -5.34
CA THR A 141 3.14 6.73 -5.11
C THR A 141 2.77 5.82 -6.27
N ALA A 142 2.27 4.61 -5.96
CA ALA A 142 1.56 3.75 -6.91
C ALA A 142 0.09 3.61 -6.49
N CYS A 143 -0.81 3.65 -7.48
CA CYS A 143 -2.26 3.50 -7.31
C CYS A 143 -2.76 2.30 -8.12
#